data_AF-A0A7J8G450-F1
#
_entry.id   AF-A0A7J8G450-F1
#
_cell.length_a   1.000
_cell.length_b   1.000
_cell.length_c   1.000
_cell.angle_alpha   90.00
_cell.angle_beta   90.00
_cell.angle_gamma   90.00
#
_symmetry.space_group_name_H-M   'P 1'
#
loop_
_entity.id
_entity.type
_entity.pdbx_description
1 polymer ?
#
loop_
_entity_poly.entity_id
_entity_poly.type
_entity_poly.pdbx_seq_one_letter_code
_entity_poly.pdbx_strand_id
1 'polypeptide(L)'
;MSRADGAGPPSEPWVHFSFLQAVQALEQFATTVEAKLIKYKKEIINEQFVLQRLADSAIDLYAMVVVLSRASRSLSEGHLTAQHEKMLCDSWCIEVRFEIAMGR
;
A
#
# COMPACT_ATOMS: atom_id res chain seq x y z
N MET A 1 -14.12 35.98 -13.09
CA MET A 1 -14.05 34.96 -14.14
C MET A 1 -14.27 33.62 -13.47
N SER A 2 -15.18 32.82 -14.02
CA SER A 2 -15.91 31.72 -13.38
C SER A 2 -15.12 30.69 -12.58
N ARG A 3 -15.72 30.30 -11.45
CA ARG A 3 -15.74 28.92 -10.92
C ARG A 3 -15.86 27.96 -12.10
N ALA A 4 -14.82 27.17 -12.36
CA ALA A 4 -14.94 25.97 -13.16
C ALA A 4 -15.44 24.85 -12.25
N ASP A 5 -16.49 24.21 -12.71
CA ASP A 5 -17.31 23.26 -11.98
C ASP A 5 -16.54 21.97 -11.65
N GLY A 6 -16.57 21.58 -10.37
CA GLY A 6 -17.33 20.41 -9.95
C GLY A 6 -17.36 19.18 -10.85
N ALA A 7 -16.19 18.65 -11.24
CA ALA A 7 -16.01 17.25 -11.59
C ALA A 7 -14.53 16.91 -11.42
N GLY A 8 -14.14 16.45 -10.21
CA GLY A 8 -12.91 15.66 -10.11
C GLY A 8 -12.99 14.53 -11.15
N PRO A 9 -11.89 14.18 -11.84
CA PRO A 9 -11.92 13.15 -12.87
C PRO A 9 -12.62 11.90 -12.32
N PRO A 10 -13.53 11.27 -13.07
CA PRO A 10 -14.23 10.07 -12.62
C PRO A 10 -13.15 9.09 -12.16
N SER A 11 -13.18 8.72 -10.87
CA SER A 11 -12.16 7.91 -10.17
C SER A 11 -11.28 7.17 -11.17
N GLU A 12 -10.11 7.75 -11.50
CA GLU A 12 -9.31 7.25 -12.63
C GLU A 12 -9.13 5.74 -12.47
N PRO A 13 -9.40 4.91 -13.50
CA PRO A 13 -9.35 3.45 -13.42
C PRO A 13 -8.03 2.90 -12.86
N TRP A 14 -6.98 3.71 -12.93
CA TRP A 14 -5.67 3.39 -12.42
C TRP A 14 -5.60 3.28 -10.89
N VAL A 15 -6.28 4.16 -10.13
CA VAL A 15 -6.25 4.10 -8.65
C VAL A 15 -6.77 2.74 -8.19
N HIS A 16 -7.73 2.19 -8.93
CA HIS A 16 -8.28 0.86 -8.69
C HIS A 16 -7.22 -0.24 -8.80
N PHE A 17 -6.29 -0.19 -9.77
CA PHE A 17 -5.28 -1.24 -9.94
C PHE A 17 -4.26 -1.25 -8.79
N SER A 18 -3.65 -0.10 -8.48
CA SER A 18 -2.61 0.00 -7.45
C SER A 18 -3.21 -0.15 -6.04
N PHE A 19 -4.48 0.24 -5.86
CA PHE A 19 -5.26 -0.07 -4.65
C PHE A 19 -5.51 -1.57 -4.48
N LEU A 20 -5.90 -2.29 -5.55
CA LEU A 20 -6.06 -3.74 -5.49
C LEU A 20 -4.77 -4.46 -5.10
N GLN A 21 -3.61 -3.98 -5.56
CA GLN A 21 -2.32 -4.53 -5.14
C GLN A 21 -2.09 -4.37 -3.64
N ALA A 22 -2.42 -3.21 -3.06
CA ALA A 22 -2.32 -2.99 -1.62
C ALA A 22 -3.27 -3.90 -0.83
N VAL A 23 -4.50 -4.11 -1.32
CA VAL A 23 -5.46 -5.03 -0.69
C VAL A 23 -4.92 -6.47 -0.70
N GLN A 24 -4.42 -6.95 -1.83
CA GLN A 24 -3.83 -8.30 -1.93
C GLN A 24 -2.63 -8.48 -1.00
N ALA A 25 -1.75 -7.49 -0.92
CA ALA A 25 -0.60 -7.50 -0.02
C ALA A 25 -1.04 -7.53 1.46
N LEU A 26 -2.09 -6.78 1.81
CA LEU A 26 -2.67 -6.77 3.15
C LEU A 26 -3.24 -8.15 3.53
N GLU A 27 -3.97 -8.80 2.62
CA GLU A 27 -4.52 -10.15 2.85
C GLU A 27 -3.42 -11.19 3.09
N GLN A 28 -2.33 -11.14 2.31
CA GLN A 28 -1.17 -12.03 2.48
C GLN A 28 -0.47 -11.80 3.82
N PHE A 29 -0.30 -10.53 4.20
CA PHE A 29 0.29 -10.16 5.48
C PHE A 29 -0.57 -10.64 6.66
N ALA A 30 -1.88 -10.39 6.62
CA ALA A 30 -2.82 -10.83 7.66
C ALA A 30 -2.80 -12.36 7.82
N THR A 31 -2.86 -13.09 6.72
CA THR A 31 -2.77 -14.57 6.71
C THR A 31 -1.44 -15.05 7.33
N THR A 32 -0.34 -14.37 7.02
CA THR A 32 0.98 -14.69 7.58
C THR A 32 1.04 -14.42 9.07
N VAL A 33 0.57 -13.25 9.52
CA VAL A 33 0.51 -12.89 10.95
C VAL A 33 -0.31 -13.91 11.73
N GLU A 34 -1.49 -14.28 11.23
CA GLU A 34 -2.35 -15.27 11.88
C GLU A 34 -1.64 -16.63 12.00
N ALA A 35 -1.02 -17.11 10.91
CA ALA A 35 -0.28 -18.36 10.93
C ALA A 35 0.89 -18.35 11.92
N LYS A 36 1.62 -17.23 12.05
CA LYS A 36 2.70 -17.09 13.03
C LYS A 36 2.17 -17.04 14.46
N LEU A 37 1.08 -16.33 14.71
CA LEU A 37 0.43 -16.28 16.02
C LEU A 37 -0.09 -17.66 16.47
N ILE A 38 -0.70 -18.43 15.55
CA ILE A 38 -1.15 -19.80 15.85
C ILE A 38 0.05 -20.70 16.17
N LYS A 39 1.14 -20.60 15.40
CA LYS A 39 2.33 -21.44 15.55
C LYS A 39 3.08 -21.16 16.85
N TYR A 40 3.37 -19.89 17.15
CA TYR A 40 4.26 -19.50 18.25
C TYR A 40 3.52 -19.05 19.51
N LYS A 41 2.23 -18.69 19.41
CA LYS A 41 1.40 -18.24 20.52
C LYS A 41 2.10 -17.11 21.30
N LYS A 42 2.29 -17.27 22.60
CA LYS A 42 2.96 -16.31 23.48
C LYS A 42 4.48 -16.26 23.27
N GLU A 43 5.07 -17.33 22.78
CA GLU A 43 6.51 -17.42 22.53
C GLU A 43 6.95 -16.68 21.26
N ILE A 44 6.01 -16.09 20.50
CA ILE A 44 6.35 -15.26 19.33
C ILE A 44 7.27 -14.10 19.70
N ILE A 45 7.23 -13.63 20.95
CA ILE A 45 8.14 -12.60 21.46
C ILE A 45 9.62 -13.02 21.40
N ASN A 46 9.92 -14.32 21.37
CA ASN A 46 11.28 -14.83 21.27
C ASN A 46 11.73 -15.03 19.80
N GLU A 47 10.80 -14.96 18.84
CA GLU A 47 11.04 -15.16 17.41
C GLU A 47 11.44 -13.84 16.73
N GLN A 48 12.53 -13.22 17.18
CA GLN A 48 12.95 -11.87 16.78
C GLN A 48 13.13 -11.71 15.26
N PHE A 49 13.67 -12.72 14.57
CA PHE A 49 13.77 -12.70 13.10
C PHE A 49 12.41 -12.72 12.40
N VAL A 50 11.42 -13.40 12.97
CA VAL A 50 10.05 -13.42 12.45
C VAL A 50 9.40 -12.05 12.70
N LEU A 51 9.53 -11.52 13.91
CA LEU A 51 8.98 -10.21 14.27
C LEU A 51 9.59 -9.08 13.44
N GLN A 52 10.90 -9.11 13.18
CA GLN A 52 11.57 -8.13 12.34
C GLN A 52 10.96 -8.13 10.93
N ARG A 53 10.81 -9.29 10.31
CA ARG A 53 10.24 -9.40 8.95
C ARG A 53 8.78 -8.99 8.88
N LEU A 54 8.00 -9.31 9.93
CA LEU A 54 6.63 -8.80 10.06
C LEU A 54 6.59 -7.28 10.21
N ALA A 55 7.53 -6.69 10.95
CA ALA A 55 7.63 -5.25 11.11
C ALA A 55 8.01 -4.56 9.79
N ASP A 56 9.00 -5.09 9.07
CA ASP A 56 9.43 -4.59 7.76
C ASP A 56 8.24 -4.61 6.77
N SER A 57 7.55 -5.74 6.65
CA SER A 57 6.33 -5.85 5.82
C SER A 57 5.22 -4.87 6.23
N ALA A 58 5.04 -4.63 7.53
CA ALA A 58 4.04 -3.69 8.02
C ALA A 58 4.38 -2.23 7.68
N ILE A 59 5.66 -1.87 7.70
CA ILE A 59 6.15 -0.55 7.29
C ILE A 59 5.86 -0.35 5.80
N ASP A 60 6.16 -1.34 4.96
CA ASP A 60 5.96 -1.23 3.52
C ASP A 60 4.48 -1.12 3.14
N LEU A 61 3.61 -1.90 3.79
CA LEU A 61 2.15 -1.79 3.63
C LEU A 61 1.63 -0.42 4.01
N TYR A 62 2.10 0.14 5.13
CA TYR A 62 1.70 1.48 5.54
C TYR A 62 2.18 2.52 4.52
N ALA A 63 3.43 2.42 4.06
CA ALA A 63 3.97 3.29 3.03
C ALA A 63 3.15 3.24 1.73
N MET A 64 2.77 2.04 1.26
CA MET A 64 1.90 1.86 0.09
C MET A 64 0.58 2.64 0.22
N VAL A 65 -0.11 2.49 1.35
CA VAL A 65 -1.41 3.17 1.57
C VAL A 65 -1.24 4.68 1.66
N VAL A 66 -0.15 5.16 2.28
CA VAL A 66 0.15 6.59 2.37
C VAL A 66 0.39 7.19 0.98
N VAL A 67 1.21 6.56 0.13
CA VAL A 67 1.49 7.08 -1.22
C VAL A 67 0.26 6.99 -2.13
N LEU A 68 -0.54 5.93 -2.01
CA LEU A 68 -1.83 5.80 -2.71
C LEU A 68 -2.80 6.91 -2.31
N SER A 69 -2.94 7.16 -1.01
CA SER A 69 -3.82 8.21 -0.49
C SER A 69 -3.39 9.59 -0.99
N ARG A 70 -2.08 9.86 -0.95
CA ARG A 70 -1.49 11.11 -1.43
C ARG A 70 -1.71 11.30 -2.94
N ALA A 71 -1.34 10.32 -3.76
CA ALA A 71 -1.47 10.40 -5.21
C ALA A 71 -2.95 10.53 -5.63
N SER A 72 -3.84 9.78 -4.98
CA SER A 72 -5.29 9.87 -5.20
C SER A 72 -5.85 11.26 -4.89
N ARG A 73 -5.45 11.85 -3.75
CA ARG A 73 -5.81 13.24 -3.43
C ARG A 73 -5.24 14.21 -4.45
N SER A 74 -3.96 14.06 -4.81
CA SER A 74 -3.30 14.92 -5.78
C SER A 74 -4.00 14.91 -7.14
N LEU A 75 -4.49 13.76 -7.59
CA LEU A 75 -5.27 13.59 -8.81
C LEU A 75 -6.67 14.22 -8.68
N SER A 76 -7.32 14.01 -7.53
CA SER A 76 -8.66 14.56 -7.26
C SER A 76 -8.69 16.08 -7.21
N GLU A 77 -7.64 16.69 -6.65
CA GLU A 77 -7.47 18.14 -6.53
C GLU A 77 -6.84 18.78 -7.78
N GLY A 78 -6.37 17.99 -8.75
CA GLY A 78 -5.82 18.48 -10.01
C GLY A 78 -4.45 19.17 -9.89
N HIS A 79 -3.58 18.74 -8.97
CA HIS A 79 -2.24 19.32 -8.82
C HIS A 79 -1.38 19.09 -10.07
N LEU A 80 -0.48 20.03 -10.37
CA LEU A 80 0.46 19.94 -11.50
C LEU A 80 1.37 18.70 -11.42
N THR A 81 1.68 18.24 -10.21
CA THR A 81 2.55 17.08 -9.95
C THR A 81 1.79 15.75 -9.92
N ALA A 82 0.46 15.75 -10.08
CA ALA A 82 -0.37 14.57 -9.83
C ALA A 82 0.01 13.35 -10.68
N GLN A 83 0.38 13.55 -11.94
CA GLN A 83 0.82 12.46 -12.82
C GLN A 83 2.20 11.90 -12.43
N HIS A 84 3.08 12.73 -11.88
CA HIS A 84 4.36 12.27 -11.35
C HIS A 84 4.17 11.49 -10.05
N GLU A 85 3.31 11.98 -9.15
CA GLU A 85 2.96 11.27 -7.90
C GLU A 85 2.28 9.93 -8.17
N LYS A 86 1.44 9.85 -9.21
CA LYS A 86 0.88 8.61 -9.74
C LYS A 86 1.98 7.62 -10.14
N MET A 87 2.94 8.03 -10.97
CA MET A 87 4.05 7.19 -11.41
C MET A 87 4.91 6.67 -10.24
N LEU A 88 5.20 7.53 -9.26
CA LEU A 88 5.93 7.15 -8.05
C LEU A 88 5.16 6.11 -7.23
N CYS A 89 3.87 6.36 -7.01
CA CYS A 89 3.00 5.44 -6.29
C CYS A 89 2.93 4.08 -6.97
N ASP A 90 2.84 4.02 -8.30
CA ASP A 90 2.82 2.77 -9.06
C ASP A 90 4.10 1.97 -8.86
N SER A 91 5.23 2.64 -9.02
CA SER A 91 6.54 2.00 -8.94
C SER A 91 6.74 1.41 -7.54
N TRP A 92 6.37 2.16 -6.51
CA TRP A 92 6.41 1.73 -5.11
C TRP A 92 5.48 0.53 -4.86
N CYS A 93 4.22 0.60 -5.30
CA CYS A 93 3.25 -0.48 -5.07
C CYS A 93 3.68 -1.80 -5.75
N ILE A 94 4.28 -1.71 -6.94
CA ILE A 94 4.81 -2.88 -7.65
C ILE A 94 5.94 -3.52 -6.85
N GLU A 95 6.90 -2.72 -6.37
CA GLU A 95 8.07 -3.18 -5.61
C GLU A 95 7.65 -3.87 -4.31
N VAL A 96 6.86 -3.19 -3.47
CA VAL A 96 6.41 -3.74 -2.18
C VAL A 96 5.61 -5.02 -2.36
N ARG A 97 4.74 -5.08 -3.38
CA ARG A 97 4.00 -6.32 -3.69
C ARG A 97 4.94 -7.49 -3.98
N PHE A 98 6.05 -7.25 -4.68
CA PHE A 98 7.05 -8.30 -4.92
C PHE A 98 7.78 -8.69 -3.63
N GLU A 99 8.11 -7.74 -2.77
CA GLU A 99 8.81 -8.02 -1.51
C GLU A 99 7.95 -8.86 -0.55
N ILE A 100 6.68 -8.49 -0.38
CA ILE A 100 5.72 -9.23 0.46
C ILE A 100 5.47 -10.63 -0.12
N ALA A 101 5.32 -10.76 -1.44
CA ALA A 101 5.11 -12.06 -2.09
C ALA A 101 6.34 -12.99 -1.99
N MET A 102 7.54 -12.43 -2.03
CA MET A 102 8.80 -13.17 -1.83
C MET A 102 9.05 -13.49 -0.36
N GLY A 103 8.25 -12.90 0.54
CA GLY A 103 8.41 -12.99 1.97
C GLY A 103 9.84 -12.66 2.36
N ARG A 104 10.37 -11.49 1.97
CA ARG A 104 11.59 -11.01 2.62
C ARG A 104 11.29 -10.59 4.05
#